data_AF-A0A967P0X3-F1
#
_entry.id   AF-A0A967P0X3-F1
#
_cell.length_a   1.000
_cell.length_b   1.000
_cell.length_c   1.000
_cell.angle_alpha   90.00
_cell.angle_beta   90.00
_cell.angle_gamma   90.00
#
_symmetry.space_group_name_H-M   'P 1'
#
loop_
_entity.id
_entity.type
_entity.pdbx_description
1 polymer ?
#
loop_
_entity_poly.entity_id
_entity_poly.type
_entity_poly.pdbx_seq_one_letter_code
_entity_poly.pdbx_strand_id
1 'polypeptide(L)'
;MERIKKAIELAREERQARAQPGPAPDNPANERAIDHGTEARVSPSGADTPESEEALRDDKGEPDQIDTAAGPSASTTGPPDSPDQGSVNVDRADNPWRLIVTGILCVMLLILGVAAWVVIAPLSGAVISPGYVKVDMNRKTVQHQEGGIVGEILVRDGSKVKAGDTLITLKDVRVDASNELVRTQLDAELAQAARLAAEQAGEEEISFPPELTERSDDPRVAELLQRETNVFGIR
;
A
#
# COMPACT_ATOMS: atom_id res chain seq x y z
N MET A 1 -4.62 -54.19 -18.16
CA MET A 1 -5.26 -53.32 -17.15
C MET A 1 -4.51 -53.26 -15.82
N GLU A 2 -3.78 -54.29 -15.39
CA GLU A 2 -3.03 -54.28 -14.11
C GLU A 2 -1.89 -53.23 -14.02
N ARG A 3 -1.17 -52.96 -15.12
CA ARG A 3 -0.06 -52.00 -15.10
C ARG A 3 -0.50 -50.55 -14.80
N ILE A 4 -1.71 -50.19 -15.21
CA ILE A 4 -2.27 -48.85 -14.95
C ILE A 4 -2.74 -48.75 -13.50
N LYS A 5 -3.35 -49.81 -12.94
CA LYS A 5 -3.71 -49.85 -11.51
C LYS A 5 -2.47 -49.75 -10.61
N LYS A 6 -1.40 -50.45 -10.96
CA LYS A 6 -0.14 -50.42 -10.20
C LYS A 6 0.56 -49.05 -10.27
N ALA A 7 0.48 -48.35 -11.40
CA ALA A 7 1.02 -46.99 -11.53
C ALA A 7 0.23 -45.96 -10.71
N ILE A 8 -1.08 -46.15 -10.57
CA ILE A 8 -1.94 -45.26 -9.75
C ILE A 8 -1.69 -45.47 -8.25
N GLU A 9 -1.45 -46.71 -7.80
CA GLU A 9 -1.08 -46.97 -6.40
C GLU A 9 0.28 -46.38 -6.03
N LEU A 10 1.29 -46.55 -6.90
CA LEU A 10 2.63 -45.99 -6.66
C LEU A 10 2.62 -44.45 -6.56
N ALA A 11 1.81 -43.79 -7.39
CA ALA A 11 1.64 -42.34 -7.34
C ALA A 11 0.88 -41.85 -6.08
N ARG A 12 0.09 -42.73 -5.45
CA ARG A 12 -0.63 -42.43 -4.20
C ARG A 12 0.30 -42.52 -3.00
N GLU A 13 1.20 -43.50 -2.97
CA GLU A 13 2.18 -43.70 -1.91
C GLU A 13 3.24 -42.58 -1.89
N GLU A 14 3.74 -42.13 -3.05
CA GLU A 14 4.70 -41.02 -3.11
C GLU A 14 4.11 -39.69 -2.61
N ARG A 15 2.81 -39.45 -2.85
CA ARG A 15 2.11 -38.26 -2.32
C ARG A 15 1.92 -38.32 -0.81
N GLN A 16 1.73 -39.51 -0.25
CA GLN A 16 1.55 -39.71 1.18
C GLN A 16 2.86 -39.54 1.96
N ALA A 17 3.99 -39.98 1.39
CA ALA A 17 5.31 -39.78 1.98
C ALA A 17 5.74 -38.31 2.02
N ARG A 18 5.31 -37.50 1.05
CA ARG A 18 5.64 -36.07 0.97
C ARG A 18 4.74 -35.16 1.84
N ALA A 19 3.68 -35.72 2.44
CA ALA A 19 2.69 -34.98 3.22
C ALA A 19 2.86 -35.08 4.74
N GLN A 20 3.83 -35.86 5.24
CA GLN A 20 4.21 -35.81 6.66
C GLN A 20 5.16 -34.63 6.89
N PRO A 21 4.77 -33.62 7.70
CA PRO A 21 5.71 -32.61 8.14
C PRO A 21 6.74 -33.27 9.07
N GLY A 22 8.02 -33.11 8.77
CA GLY A 22 9.09 -33.55 9.67
C GLY A 22 8.94 -32.91 11.06
N PRO A 23 9.50 -33.52 12.12
CA PRO A 23 9.44 -32.96 13.46
C PRO A 23 10.01 -31.53 13.48
N ALA A 24 9.25 -30.60 14.05
CA ALA A 24 9.63 -29.19 14.14
C ALA A 24 10.95 -29.04 14.92
N PRO A 25 11.86 -28.15 14.51
CA PRO A 25 13.06 -27.88 15.27
C PRO A 25 12.69 -27.16 16.57
N ASP A 26 13.11 -27.71 17.71
CA ASP A 26 12.95 -27.11 19.03
C ASP A 26 13.67 -25.75 19.08
N ASN A 27 12.92 -24.66 18.90
CA ASN A 27 13.45 -23.30 18.90
C ASN A 27 13.22 -22.63 20.27
N PRO A 28 14.25 -22.46 21.10
CA PRO A 28 14.14 -21.88 22.44
C PRO A 28 13.84 -20.37 22.46
N ALA A 29 13.68 -19.72 21.29
CA ALA A 29 13.41 -18.29 21.20
C ALA A 29 11.93 -17.91 21.49
N ASN A 30 10.99 -18.86 21.43
CA ASN A 30 9.56 -18.55 21.57
C ASN A 30 9.11 -18.38 23.04
N GLU A 31 9.88 -18.85 24.02
CA GLU A 31 9.47 -18.82 25.44
C GLU A 31 9.76 -17.50 26.16
N ARG A 32 10.45 -16.54 25.54
CA ARG A 32 10.86 -15.27 26.20
C ARG A 32 9.92 -14.09 25.97
N ALA A 33 8.83 -14.25 25.23
CA ALA A 33 8.00 -13.13 24.81
C ALA A 33 6.76 -12.86 25.70
N ILE A 34 6.62 -13.53 26.85
CA ILE A 34 5.38 -13.51 27.66
C ILE A 34 5.56 -12.90 29.07
N ASP A 35 6.52 -11.99 29.32
CA ASP A 35 6.75 -11.51 30.71
C ASP A 35 6.79 -10.00 31.00
N HIS A 36 6.57 -9.08 30.06
CA HIS A 36 6.55 -7.65 30.45
C HIS A 36 5.40 -6.85 29.85
N GLY A 37 4.32 -6.75 30.63
CA GLY A 37 3.36 -5.66 30.58
C GLY A 37 3.42 -4.82 31.86
N THR A 38 3.01 -3.55 31.73
CA THR A 38 2.83 -2.50 32.79
C THR A 38 4.14 -1.78 33.16
N GLU A 39 4.29 -0.44 33.13
CA GLU A 39 3.39 0.64 33.54
C GLU A 39 3.57 1.94 32.73
N ALA A 40 2.48 2.71 32.66
CA ALA A 40 2.42 4.08 32.18
C ALA A 40 2.75 5.09 33.30
N ARG A 41 3.46 6.19 32.99
CA ARG A 41 3.25 7.48 33.69
C ARG A 41 3.83 8.71 32.96
N VAL A 42 2.91 9.57 32.51
CA VAL A 42 2.80 11.04 32.77
C VAL A 42 4.02 11.95 32.50
N SER A 43 3.83 12.89 31.57
CA SER A 43 4.59 14.14 31.34
C SER A 43 4.65 15.05 32.58
N PRO A 44 5.57 16.03 32.66
CA PRO A 44 5.21 17.36 32.13
C PRO A 44 6.39 18.23 31.60
N SER A 45 6.01 19.18 30.73
CA SER A 45 6.34 20.62 30.80
C SER A 45 7.79 21.14 30.69
N GLY A 46 7.97 22.15 29.82
CA GLY A 46 9.09 23.10 29.76
C GLY A 46 9.74 23.09 28.37
N ALA A 47 9.25 23.85 27.38
CA ALA A 47 9.45 25.29 27.17
C ALA A 47 10.94 25.67 27.01
N ASP A 48 11.29 26.09 25.79
CA ASP A 48 12.07 27.30 25.46
C ASP A 48 13.08 27.12 24.31
N THR A 49 12.72 27.75 23.19
CA THR A 49 13.58 28.38 22.17
C THR A 49 13.44 29.89 22.44
N PRO A 50 14.47 30.77 22.42
CA PRO A 50 15.37 31.07 21.28
C PRO A 50 16.82 31.33 21.79
N GLU A 51 17.88 31.65 21.03
CA GLU A 51 18.25 32.88 20.27
C GLU A 51 19.66 32.56 19.69
N SER A 52 19.91 32.72 18.39
CA SER A 52 20.66 33.85 17.79
C SER A 52 21.72 34.52 18.67
N GLU A 53 23.00 34.44 18.30
CA GLU A 53 23.91 35.60 18.18
C GLU A 53 25.33 35.17 17.72
N GLU A 54 25.64 35.48 16.46
CA GLU A 54 27.01 35.60 15.97
C GLU A 54 27.60 36.90 16.50
N ALA A 55 28.64 36.79 17.33
CA ALA A 55 29.36 37.94 17.87
C ALA A 55 30.41 38.46 16.88
N LEU A 56 30.04 39.56 16.25
CA LEU A 56 30.87 40.68 15.81
C LEU A 56 32.08 40.94 16.75
N ARG A 57 33.28 41.05 16.17
CA ARG A 57 34.40 41.79 16.78
C ARG A 57 35.05 42.68 15.72
N ASP A 58 34.82 43.98 15.91
CA ASP A 58 35.45 45.09 15.20
C ASP A 58 36.89 45.35 15.67
N ASP A 59 37.74 45.56 14.68
CA ASP A 59 38.66 46.69 14.47
C ASP A 59 39.37 47.39 15.66
N LYS A 60 40.71 47.37 15.63
CA LYS A 60 41.52 48.61 15.77
C LYS A 60 42.97 48.47 15.27
N GLY A 61 43.30 49.20 14.21
CA GLY A 61 44.54 50.02 14.07
C GLY A 61 45.88 49.35 13.67
N GLU A 62 46.12 49.19 12.36
CA GLU A 62 47.04 49.98 11.49
C GLU A 62 48.35 50.58 12.09
N PRO A 63 49.47 50.73 11.34
CA PRO A 63 50.08 49.87 10.29
C PRO A 63 51.62 49.71 10.45
N ASP A 64 52.25 48.82 9.68
CA ASP A 64 53.57 49.14 9.08
C ASP A 64 53.78 48.41 7.74
N GLN A 65 54.50 49.11 6.88
CA GLN A 65 54.87 48.92 5.47
C GLN A 65 55.14 47.45 5.05
N ILE A 66 54.99 47.01 3.79
CA ILE A 66 55.66 47.47 2.56
C ILE A 66 54.86 46.98 1.34
N ASP A 67 54.30 47.88 0.53
CA ASP A 67 53.69 47.53 -0.76
C ASP A 67 54.71 47.61 -1.90
N THR A 68 54.73 46.54 -2.68
CA THR A 68 55.48 46.36 -3.93
C THR A 68 54.57 46.65 -5.13
N ALA A 69 55.04 47.59 -5.97
CA ALA A 69 54.83 47.71 -7.41
C ALA A 69 53.40 47.73 -7.99
N ALA A 70 52.98 48.93 -8.42
CA ALA A 70 52.18 49.11 -9.62
C ALA A 70 52.43 50.49 -10.26
N GLY A 71 52.98 50.48 -11.48
CA GLY A 71 52.57 51.30 -12.62
C GLY A 71 52.61 52.84 -12.61
N PRO A 72 52.63 53.48 -13.79
CA PRO A 72 53.31 54.76 -13.99
C PRO A 72 52.39 55.94 -14.37
N SER A 73 52.88 57.16 -14.14
CA SER A 73 52.58 58.47 -14.78
C SER A 73 52.72 59.57 -13.73
N ALA A 74 53.15 60.81 -13.94
CA ALA A 74 53.87 61.54 -14.98
C ALA A 74 54.11 62.94 -14.39
N SER A 75 55.33 63.48 -14.44
CA SER A 75 55.67 64.93 -14.50
C SER A 75 57.20 65.10 -14.47
N THR A 76 57.81 65.44 -15.61
CA THR A 76 58.22 66.79 -16.01
C THR A 76 59.54 67.23 -15.37
N THR A 77 60.64 67.04 -16.10
CA THR A 77 61.77 67.98 -16.25
C THR A 77 62.57 67.52 -17.46
N GLY A 78 62.64 68.33 -18.52
CA GLY A 78 63.26 67.98 -19.80
C GLY A 78 64.78 68.14 -19.83
N PRO A 79 65.47 67.45 -20.76
CA PRO A 79 66.80 67.82 -21.23
C PRO A 79 66.79 68.28 -22.71
N PRO A 80 67.76 69.12 -23.14
CA PRO A 80 68.00 69.43 -24.54
C PRO A 80 68.87 68.34 -25.20
N ASP A 81 68.77 68.29 -26.53
CA ASP A 81 69.67 67.60 -27.48
C ASP A 81 69.52 66.08 -27.63
N SER A 82 68.71 65.68 -28.63
CA SER A 82 68.96 64.50 -29.45
C SER A 82 68.30 64.66 -30.83
N PRO A 83 69.06 64.54 -31.94
CA PRO A 83 68.53 64.53 -33.28
C PRO A 83 68.16 63.08 -33.67
N ASP A 84 66.87 62.78 -33.75
CA ASP A 84 66.39 61.70 -34.62
C ASP A 84 64.92 61.95 -34.97
N GLN A 85 64.70 62.74 -36.01
CA GLN A 85 63.40 62.79 -36.68
C GLN A 85 63.26 61.51 -37.53
N GLY A 86 63.00 60.39 -36.86
CA GLY A 86 62.40 59.22 -37.47
C GLY A 86 60.97 59.58 -37.83
N SER A 87 60.75 60.06 -39.06
CA SER A 87 59.41 60.24 -39.61
C SER A 87 58.67 58.91 -39.52
N VAL A 88 57.77 58.75 -38.54
CA VAL A 88 56.85 57.62 -38.47
C VAL A 88 55.95 57.73 -39.69
N ASN A 89 56.33 57.01 -40.72
CA ASN A 89 55.56 56.85 -41.92
C ASN A 89 54.35 55.99 -41.55
N VAL A 90 53.21 56.62 -41.30
CA VAL A 90 51.95 55.89 -41.19
C VAL A 90 51.57 55.55 -42.63
N ASP A 91 52.14 54.46 -43.14
CA ASP A 91 51.82 53.93 -44.47
C ASP A 91 50.30 53.78 -44.56
N ARG A 92 49.70 54.71 -45.29
CA ARG A 92 48.27 54.69 -45.59
C ARG A 92 48.08 53.70 -46.72
N ALA A 93 47.54 52.52 -46.41
CA ALA A 93 46.41 51.90 -47.10
C ALA A 93 46.35 50.38 -46.91
N ASP A 94 46.13 49.94 -45.68
CA ASP A 94 45.55 48.62 -45.47
C ASP A 94 44.04 48.80 -45.59
N ASN A 95 43.46 48.43 -46.73
CA ASN A 95 42.03 48.59 -46.99
C ASN A 95 41.21 48.07 -45.78
N PRO A 96 40.57 48.94 -44.96
CA PRO A 96 39.96 48.54 -43.68
C PRO A 96 38.83 47.53 -43.88
N TRP A 97 38.27 47.54 -45.09
CA TRP A 97 37.34 46.54 -45.58
C TRP A 97 37.89 45.11 -45.50
N ARG A 98 39.19 44.90 -45.75
CA ARG A 98 39.82 43.57 -45.65
C ARG A 98 39.87 43.09 -44.20
N LEU A 99 40.18 43.96 -43.24
CA LEU A 99 40.17 43.61 -41.82
C LEU A 99 38.76 43.29 -41.33
N ILE A 100 37.76 44.08 -41.75
CA ILE A 100 36.35 43.83 -41.41
C ILE A 100 35.88 42.50 -42.00
N VAL A 101 36.20 42.21 -43.27
CA VAL A 101 35.84 40.94 -43.92
C VAL A 101 36.55 39.76 -43.26
N THR A 102 37.83 39.88 -42.90
CA THR A 102 38.55 38.83 -42.16
C THR A 102 37.96 38.62 -40.76
N GLY A 103 37.55 39.69 -40.07
CA GLY A 103 36.87 39.61 -38.78
C GLY A 103 35.51 38.90 -38.89
N ILE A 104 34.67 39.28 -39.86
CA ILE A 104 33.37 38.64 -40.13
C ILE A 104 33.57 37.17 -40.48
N LEU A 105 34.57 36.85 -41.31
CA LEU A 105 34.88 35.46 -41.67
C LEU A 105 35.28 34.63 -40.45
N CYS A 106 36.09 35.20 -39.55
CA CYS A 106 36.50 34.53 -38.32
C CYS A 106 35.32 34.23 -37.39
N VAL A 107 34.41 35.21 -37.22
CA VAL A 107 33.18 35.04 -36.43
C VAL A 107 32.25 33.99 -37.05
N MET A 108 32.07 34.04 -38.37
CA MET A 108 31.26 33.05 -39.10
C MET A 108 31.83 31.64 -38.92
N LEU A 109 33.15 31.48 -39.00
CA LEU A 109 33.81 30.19 -38.83
C LEU A 109 33.61 29.66 -37.40
N LEU A 110 33.70 30.52 -36.39
CA LEU A 110 33.44 30.17 -35.00
C LEU A 110 31.99 29.69 -34.79
N ILE A 111 31.02 30.45 -35.31
CA ILE A 111 29.60 30.11 -35.20
C ILE A 111 29.31 28.77 -35.88
N LEU A 112 29.84 28.57 -37.09
CA LEU A 112 29.66 27.33 -37.83
C LEU A 112 30.32 26.14 -37.11
N GLY A 113 31.48 26.35 -36.50
CA GLY A 113 32.15 25.32 -35.70
C GLY A 113 31.32 24.88 -34.50
N VAL A 114 30.77 25.83 -33.74
CA VAL A 114 29.92 25.52 -32.57
C VAL A 114 28.60 24.89 -33.02
N ALA A 115 27.97 25.41 -34.08
CA ALA A 115 26.72 24.86 -34.61
C ALA A 115 26.90 23.42 -35.10
N ALA A 116 27.98 23.14 -35.84
CA ALA A 116 28.32 21.78 -36.25
C ALA A 116 28.54 20.86 -35.04
N TRP A 117 29.23 21.35 -34.01
CA TRP A 117 29.48 20.59 -32.79
C TRP A 117 28.19 20.26 -32.03
N VAL A 118 27.23 21.19 -31.93
CA VAL A 118 25.91 20.96 -31.31
C VAL A 118 25.12 19.87 -32.04
N VAL A 119 25.17 19.84 -33.37
CA VAL A 119 24.48 18.82 -34.18
C VAL A 119 25.11 17.44 -33.97
N ILE A 120 26.43 17.37 -33.80
CA ILE A 120 27.18 16.11 -33.64
C ILE A 120 27.09 15.57 -32.21
N ALA A 121 26.82 16.41 -31.21
CA ALA A 121 26.75 16.02 -29.80
C ALA A 121 25.28 15.89 -29.35
N PRO A 122 24.61 14.72 -29.55
CA PRO A 122 23.28 14.49 -29.02
C PRO A 122 23.32 14.53 -27.49
N LEU A 123 22.67 15.54 -26.90
CA LEU A 123 22.45 15.64 -25.46
C LEU A 123 21.36 14.63 -25.04
N SER A 124 21.70 13.34 -25.06
CA SER A 124 20.81 12.27 -24.61
C SER A 124 20.74 12.28 -23.08
N GLY A 125 19.95 13.20 -22.54
CA GLY A 125 19.56 13.21 -21.13
C GLY A 125 18.40 12.24 -20.90
N ALA A 126 18.70 10.95 -20.75
CA ALA A 126 17.72 10.01 -20.22
C ALA A 126 17.73 10.12 -18.69
N VAL A 127 16.85 10.95 -18.12
CA VAL A 127 16.61 10.94 -16.68
C VAL A 127 15.81 9.67 -16.37
N ILE A 128 16.51 8.61 -15.98
CA ILE A 128 15.88 7.40 -15.43
C ILE A 128 15.51 7.72 -13.98
N SER A 129 14.29 8.20 -13.78
CA SER A 129 13.70 8.29 -12.44
C SER A 129 13.05 6.95 -12.12
N PRO A 130 13.41 6.27 -11.02
CA PRO A 130 12.68 5.08 -10.56
C PRO A 130 11.27 5.49 -10.13
N GLY A 131 10.30 5.32 -11.02
CA GLY A 131 8.88 5.44 -10.70
C GLY A 131 8.35 4.13 -10.15
N TYR A 132 7.87 4.12 -8.91
CA TYR A 132 7.20 2.95 -8.34
C TYR A 132 5.69 3.08 -8.54
N VAL A 133 5.09 2.13 -9.26
CA VAL A 133 3.64 1.99 -9.34
C VAL A 133 3.17 1.35 -8.05
N LYS A 134 2.65 2.16 -7.13
CA LYS A 134 1.99 1.67 -5.93
C LYS A 134 0.53 1.37 -6.27
N VAL A 135 0.18 0.10 -6.33
CA VAL A 135 -1.24 -0.31 -6.33
C VAL A 135 -1.81 0.15 -4.99
N ASP A 136 -2.81 1.03 -5.02
CA ASP A 136 -3.58 1.38 -3.84
C ASP A 136 -4.43 0.17 -3.44
N MET A 137 -3.78 -0.78 -2.76
CA MET A 137 -4.44 -1.91 -2.13
C MET A 137 -5.21 -1.36 -0.93
N ASN A 138 -6.46 -0.95 -1.15
CA ASN A 138 -7.45 -0.78 -0.10
C ASN A 138 -7.80 -2.17 0.45
N ARG A 139 -6.85 -2.79 1.15
CA ARG A 139 -6.99 -4.10 1.75
C ARG A 139 -7.85 -3.94 2.99
N LYS A 140 -9.15 -4.17 2.83
CA LYS A 140 -10.07 -4.31 3.95
C LYS A 140 -9.97 -5.73 4.47
N THR A 141 -9.46 -5.88 5.68
CA THR A 141 -9.47 -7.17 6.38
C THR A 141 -10.91 -7.48 6.77
N VAL A 142 -11.51 -8.47 6.11
CA VAL A 142 -12.84 -8.98 6.47
C VAL A 142 -12.65 -10.02 7.57
N GLN A 143 -12.97 -9.64 8.80
CA GLN A 143 -12.94 -10.52 9.96
C GLN A 143 -14.38 -10.86 10.36
N HIS A 144 -14.71 -12.14 10.47
CA HIS A 144 -16.01 -12.54 11.00
C HIS A 144 -16.07 -12.28 12.52
N GLN A 145 -17.14 -11.64 13.00
CA GLN A 145 -17.30 -11.31 14.42
C GLN A 145 -17.56 -12.53 15.32
N GLU A 146 -18.12 -13.62 14.77
CA GLU A 146 -18.67 -14.70 15.60
C GLU A 146 -17.83 -16.00 15.67
N GLY A 147 -16.71 -16.08 14.95
CA GLY A 147 -15.76 -17.19 15.16
C GLY A 147 -16.32 -18.59 14.87
N GLY A 148 -16.72 -18.87 13.63
CA GLY A 148 -17.15 -20.21 13.19
C GLY A 148 -16.06 -20.99 12.43
N ILE A 149 -16.24 -22.29 12.25
CA ILE A 149 -15.36 -23.11 11.39
C ILE A 149 -15.62 -22.72 9.92
N VAL A 150 -14.54 -22.40 9.19
CA VAL A 150 -14.62 -22.11 7.76
C VAL A 150 -15.08 -23.38 7.03
N GLY A 151 -16.26 -23.33 6.42
CA GLY A 151 -16.83 -24.47 5.70
C GLY A 151 -16.24 -24.57 4.30
N GLU A 152 -16.36 -23.50 3.50
CA GLU A 152 -15.85 -23.46 2.13
C GLU A 152 -15.40 -22.04 1.77
N ILE A 153 -14.27 -21.93 1.07
CA ILE A 153 -13.74 -20.68 0.53
C ILE A 153 -13.99 -20.72 -0.98
N LEU A 154 -14.87 -19.84 -1.46
CA LEU A 154 -15.34 -19.82 -2.86
C LEU A 154 -14.44 -18.98 -3.79
N VAL A 155 -13.40 -18.35 -3.23
CA VAL A 155 -12.53 -17.41 -3.94
C VAL A 155 -11.05 -17.71 -3.74
N ARG A 156 -10.24 -17.40 -4.75
CA ARG A 156 -8.77 -17.55 -4.73
C ARG A 156 -8.10 -16.19 -4.80
N ASP A 157 -6.85 -16.11 -4.35
CA ASP A 157 -6.05 -14.89 -4.47
C ASP A 157 -6.02 -14.38 -5.92
N GLY A 158 -6.34 -13.09 -6.10
CA GLY A 158 -6.43 -12.44 -7.42
C GLY A 158 -7.78 -12.58 -8.14
N SER A 159 -8.78 -13.22 -7.53
CA SER A 159 -10.14 -13.29 -8.09
C SER A 159 -10.83 -11.93 -8.03
N LYS A 160 -11.47 -11.50 -9.13
CA LYS A 160 -12.30 -10.29 -9.16
C LYS A 160 -13.65 -10.59 -8.51
N VAL A 161 -13.98 -9.88 -7.44
CA VAL A 161 -15.24 -10.02 -6.70
C VAL A 161 -16.03 -8.71 -6.71
N LYS A 162 -17.35 -8.81 -6.71
CA LYS A 162 -18.27 -7.67 -6.60
C LYS A 162 -18.83 -7.60 -5.18
N ALA A 163 -19.38 -6.44 -4.83
CA ALA A 163 -20.06 -6.27 -3.55
C ALA A 163 -21.29 -7.19 -3.49
N GLY A 164 -21.39 -8.00 -2.42
CA GLY A 164 -22.48 -8.97 -2.23
C GLY A 164 -22.15 -10.41 -2.65
N ASP A 165 -20.99 -10.64 -3.27
CA ASP A 165 -20.57 -12.00 -3.62
C ASP A 165 -20.22 -12.81 -2.35
N THR A 166 -20.73 -14.04 -2.26
CA THR A 166 -20.37 -14.96 -1.16
C THR A 166 -18.92 -15.40 -1.32
N LEU A 167 -18.04 -14.92 -0.43
CA LEU A 167 -16.62 -15.26 -0.46
C LEU A 167 -16.32 -16.53 0.32
N ILE A 168 -16.98 -16.69 1.46
CA ILE A 168 -16.74 -17.76 2.43
C ILE A 168 -18.09 -18.19 2.98
N THR A 169 -18.34 -19.49 3.03
CA THR A 169 -19.46 -20.08 3.75
C THR A 169 -18.95 -20.61 5.07
N LEU A 170 -19.47 -20.09 6.17
CA LEU A 170 -19.19 -20.61 7.51
C LEU A 170 -20.17 -21.76 7.78
N LYS A 171 -19.66 -22.87 8.32
CA LYS A 171 -20.50 -23.96 8.82
C LYS A 171 -20.34 -23.99 10.33
N ASP A 172 -21.35 -23.52 11.05
CA ASP A 172 -21.38 -23.61 12.50
C ASP A 172 -22.50 -24.54 12.95
N VAL A 173 -22.08 -25.74 13.38
CA VAL A 173 -22.97 -26.78 13.91
C VAL A 173 -23.74 -26.29 15.14
N ARG A 174 -23.21 -25.31 15.89
CA ARG A 174 -23.88 -24.75 17.07
C ARG A 174 -25.03 -23.83 16.69
N VAL A 175 -24.89 -23.05 15.62
CA VAL A 175 -25.93 -22.14 15.13
C VAL A 175 -27.08 -22.94 14.51
N ASP A 176 -26.76 -24.00 13.76
CA ASP A 176 -27.78 -24.89 13.21
C ASP A 176 -28.57 -25.58 14.33
N ALA A 177 -27.88 -26.09 15.36
CA ALA A 177 -28.53 -26.73 16.50
C ALA A 177 -29.41 -25.77 17.31
N SER A 178 -28.97 -24.51 17.50
CA SER A 178 -29.76 -23.51 18.24
C SER A 178 -30.99 -23.09 17.43
N ASN A 179 -30.86 -22.93 16.12
CA ASN A 179 -31.99 -22.63 15.24
C ASN A 179 -33.03 -23.76 15.26
N GLU A 180 -32.57 -25.01 15.18
CA GLU A 180 -33.44 -26.17 15.20
C GLU A 180 -34.19 -26.32 16.53
N LEU A 181 -33.50 -26.04 17.65
CA LEU A 181 -34.12 -26.03 18.97
C LEU A 181 -35.24 -24.99 19.07
N VAL A 182 -34.98 -23.76 18.65
CA VAL A 182 -35.97 -22.66 18.70
C VAL A 182 -37.15 -22.96 17.77
N ARG A 183 -36.90 -23.50 16.59
CA ARG A 183 -37.96 -23.93 15.67
C ARG A 183 -38.84 -25.02 16.26
N THR A 184 -38.24 -26.03 16.89
CA THR A 184 -38.99 -27.12 17.53
C THR A 184 -39.86 -26.59 18.67
N GLN A 185 -39.37 -25.62 19.45
CA GLN A 185 -40.15 -24.96 20.50
C GLN A 185 -41.30 -24.15 19.92
N LEU A 186 -41.05 -23.37 18.86
CA LEU A 186 -42.08 -22.60 18.18
C LEU A 186 -43.19 -23.52 17.64
N ASP A 187 -42.82 -24.61 16.97
CA ASP A 187 -43.77 -25.57 16.41
C ASP A 187 -44.67 -26.14 17.53
N ALA A 188 -44.08 -26.51 18.67
CA ALA A 188 -44.82 -27.03 19.84
C ALA A 188 -45.81 -26.02 20.43
N GLU A 189 -45.39 -24.77 20.61
CA GLU A 189 -46.25 -23.71 21.15
C GLU A 189 -47.40 -23.36 20.19
N LEU A 190 -47.16 -23.36 18.87
CA LEU A 190 -48.21 -23.14 17.87
C LEU A 190 -49.26 -24.26 17.89
N ALA A 191 -48.82 -25.51 17.96
CA ALA A 191 -49.73 -26.65 18.03
C ALA A 191 -50.56 -26.62 19.32
N GLN A 192 -49.93 -26.30 20.45
CA GLN A 192 -50.62 -26.16 21.73
C GLN A 192 -51.60 -24.98 21.72
N ALA A 193 -51.21 -23.83 21.18
CA ALA A 193 -52.07 -22.67 21.06
C ALA A 193 -53.31 -22.96 20.19
N ALA A 194 -53.13 -23.69 19.08
CA ALA A 194 -54.24 -24.11 18.23
C ALA A 194 -55.22 -25.02 18.96
N ARG A 195 -54.71 -26.01 19.72
CA ARG A 195 -55.55 -26.88 20.57
C ARG A 195 -56.32 -26.05 21.60
N LEU A 196 -55.63 -25.16 22.32
CA LEU A 196 -56.25 -24.33 23.35
C LEU A 196 -57.32 -23.38 22.76
N ALA A 197 -57.09 -22.86 21.56
CA ALA A 197 -58.08 -22.04 20.85
C ALA A 197 -59.33 -22.85 20.49
N ALA A 198 -59.16 -24.07 19.95
CA ALA A 198 -60.27 -24.98 19.65
C ALA A 198 -61.04 -25.37 20.92
N GLU A 199 -60.35 -25.64 22.03
CA GLU A 199 -60.98 -25.95 23.32
C GLU A 199 -61.73 -24.76 23.92
N GLN A 200 -61.25 -23.54 23.68
CA GLN A 200 -61.90 -22.32 24.12
C GLN A 200 -63.16 -22.04 23.29
N ALA A 201 -63.10 -22.28 21.97
CA ALA A 201 -64.22 -22.13 21.06
C ALA A 201 -65.25 -23.26 21.15
N GLY A 202 -64.87 -24.41 21.73
CA GLY A 202 -65.72 -25.60 21.79
C GLY A 202 -65.88 -26.29 20.43
N GLU A 203 -64.86 -26.23 19.59
CA GLU A 203 -64.85 -26.87 18.27
C GLU A 203 -64.75 -28.40 18.38
N GLU A 204 -65.15 -29.12 17.33
CA GLU A 204 -65.05 -30.59 17.28
C GLU A 204 -63.67 -31.07 16.76
N GLU A 205 -62.91 -30.19 16.11
CA GLU A 205 -61.61 -30.49 15.50
C GLU A 205 -60.64 -29.31 15.70
N ILE A 206 -59.33 -29.59 15.74
CA ILE A 206 -58.30 -28.56 15.87
C ILE A 206 -57.96 -27.98 14.50
N SER A 207 -58.14 -26.66 14.33
CA SER A 207 -57.62 -25.94 13.16
C SER A 207 -56.17 -25.52 13.38
N PHE A 208 -55.21 -26.28 12.86
CA PHE A 208 -53.79 -25.94 12.95
C PHE A 208 -53.40 -24.80 11.98
N PRO A 209 -52.41 -23.95 12.35
CA PRO A 209 -51.89 -22.90 11.48
C PRO A 209 -51.29 -23.44 10.16
N PRO A 210 -51.27 -22.62 9.08
CA PRO A 210 -50.67 -23.00 7.80
C PRO A 210 -49.20 -23.41 7.94
N GLU A 211 -48.46 -22.77 8.84
CA GLU A 211 -47.04 -23.00 9.11
C GLU A 211 -46.73 -24.45 9.53
N LEU A 212 -47.68 -25.13 10.19
CA LEU A 212 -47.55 -26.53 10.60
C LEU A 212 -48.17 -27.49 9.58
N THR A 213 -49.29 -27.11 8.95
CA THR A 213 -49.99 -27.96 7.98
C THR A 213 -49.24 -28.08 6.66
N GLU A 214 -48.55 -27.03 6.20
CA GLU A 214 -47.66 -27.10 5.03
C GLU A 214 -46.45 -28.03 5.27
N ARG A 215 -46.09 -28.26 6.53
CA ARG A 215 -44.96 -29.09 6.96
C ARG A 215 -45.41 -30.42 7.58
N SER A 216 -46.67 -30.82 7.39
CA SER A 216 -47.20 -32.07 7.94
C SER A 216 -46.47 -33.32 7.44
N ASP A 217 -45.73 -33.23 6.33
CA ASP A 217 -44.92 -34.31 5.78
C ASP A 217 -43.62 -34.55 6.58
N ASP A 218 -43.17 -33.59 7.40
CA ASP A 218 -42.03 -33.80 8.31
C ASP A 218 -42.49 -34.73 9.45
N PRO A 219 -41.85 -35.90 9.65
CA PRO A 219 -42.24 -36.86 10.68
C PRO A 219 -42.36 -36.24 12.08
N ARG A 220 -41.54 -35.25 12.41
CA ARG A 220 -41.55 -34.60 13.73
C ARG A 220 -42.76 -33.71 13.92
N VAL A 221 -43.14 -32.98 12.87
CA VAL A 221 -44.33 -32.13 12.87
C VAL A 221 -45.57 -33.01 12.87
N ALA A 222 -45.59 -34.08 12.07
CA ALA A 222 -46.68 -35.06 12.07
C ALA A 222 -46.91 -35.67 13.46
N GLU A 223 -45.83 -36.09 14.14
CA GLU A 223 -45.91 -36.62 15.50
C GLU A 223 -46.47 -35.59 16.48
N LEU A 224 -46.03 -34.34 16.39
CA LEU A 224 -46.51 -33.25 17.24
C LEU A 224 -48.02 -32.97 17.01
N LEU A 225 -48.46 -32.87 15.75
CA LEU A 225 -49.87 -32.65 15.41
C LEU A 225 -50.75 -33.81 15.90
N GLN A 226 -50.29 -35.04 15.70
CA GLN A 226 -50.99 -36.23 16.17
C GLN A 226 -51.07 -36.28 17.69
N ARG A 227 -49.99 -35.88 18.39
CA ARG A 227 -49.96 -35.77 19.84
C ARG A 227 -51.02 -34.80 20.36
N GLU A 228 -51.08 -33.59 19.82
CA GLU A 228 -52.08 -32.60 20.26
C GLU A 228 -53.51 -33.03 19.92
N THR A 229 -53.72 -33.65 18.75
CA THR A 229 -55.02 -34.21 18.35
C THR A 229 -55.49 -35.32 19.30
N ASN A 230 -54.58 -36.20 19.70
CA ASN A 230 -54.89 -37.26 20.68
C ASN A 230 -55.24 -36.67 22.06
N VAL A 231 -54.53 -35.63 22.51
CA VAL A 231 -54.82 -34.96 23.79
C VAL A 231 -56.20 -34.29 23.76
N PHE A 232 -56.54 -33.65 22.65
CA PHE A 232 -57.84 -33.01 22.47
C PHE A 232 -59.00 -34.02 22.48
N GLY A 233 -58.84 -35.16 21.79
CA GLY A 233 -59.88 -36.19 21.70
C GLY A 233 -60.15 -36.97 22.99
N ILE A 234 -59.35 -36.78 24.05
CA ILE A 234 -59.56 -37.42 25.37
C ILE A 234 -60.51 -36.62 26.26
N ARG A 235 -60.82 -35.37 25.92
CA ARG A 235 -61.72 -34.49 26.68
C ARG A 235 -63.20 -34.80 26.44
#